data_AF-A0A3M5TXY9-F1
#
_entry.id   AF-A0A3M5TXY9-F1
#
_cell.length_a   1.000
_cell.length_b   1.000
_cell.length_c   1.000
_cell.angle_alpha   90.00
_cell.angle_beta   90.00
_cell.angle_gamma   90.00
#
_symmetry.space_group_name_H-M   'P 1'
#
loop_
_entity.id
_entity.type
_entity.pdbx_description
1 polymer ?
#
loop_
_entity_poly.entity_id
_entity_poly.type
_entity_poly.pdbx_seq_one_letter_code
_entity_poly.pdbx_strand_id
1 'polypeptide(L)'
;MLLQGVFDVLQSQSLNTTSLHLGTFGDTQLLDFLPLPVNAMAQQHQLISDKALQLALAAIEKDDYQPGVHAIARAFKQRIHGV
;
A
#
# COMPACT_ATOMS: atom_id res chain seq x y z
N MET A 1 -1.93 -3.64 12.81
CA MET A 1 -2.12 -3.96 11.37
C MET A 1 -2.72 -5.37 11.28
N LEU A 2 -3.69 -5.62 10.39
CA LEU A 2 -4.27 -6.97 10.20
C LEU A 2 -3.20 -8.04 9.93
N LEU A 3 -2.17 -7.69 9.16
CA LEU A 3 -1.04 -8.56 8.86
C LEU A 3 -0.22 -8.97 10.10
N GLN A 4 -0.13 -8.09 11.10
CA GLN A 4 0.61 -8.40 12.33
C GLN A 4 -0.08 -9.53 13.12
N GLY A 5 -1.41 -9.47 13.25
CA GLY A 5 -2.16 -10.56 13.89
C GLY A 5 -2.07 -11.88 13.12
N VAL A 6 -1.94 -11.84 11.78
CA VAL A 6 -1.67 -13.03 10.98
C VAL A 6 -0.30 -13.63 11.32
N PHE A 7 0.74 -12.79 11.45
CA PHE A 7 2.07 -13.25 11.85
C PHE A 7 2.09 -13.86 13.26
N ASP A 8 1.39 -13.27 14.22
CA ASP A 8 1.31 -13.78 15.60
C ASP A 8 0.74 -15.21 15.61
N VAL A 9 -0.26 -15.48 14.77
CA VAL A 9 -0.89 -16.81 14.64
C VAL A 9 0.04 -17.80 13.91
N LEU A 10 0.70 -17.37 12.83
CA LEU A 10 1.64 -18.22 12.10
C LEU A 10 2.82 -18.65 12.98
N GLN A 11 3.31 -17.73 13.81
CA GLN A 11 4.39 -17.98 14.75
C GLN A 11 3.96 -18.92 15.88
N SER A 12 2.78 -18.70 16.47
CA SER A 12 2.29 -19.54 17.59
C SER A 12 1.95 -20.98 17.18
N GLN A 13 1.56 -21.22 15.92
CA GLN A 13 1.24 -22.56 15.43
C GLN A 13 2.42 -23.31 14.80
N SER A 14 3.62 -22.73 14.76
CA SER A 14 4.81 -23.33 14.13
C SER A 14 4.56 -23.81 12.69
N LEU A 15 3.70 -23.09 11.96
CA LEU A 15 3.30 -23.46 10.61
C LEU A 15 4.48 -23.31 9.65
N ASN A 16 4.68 -24.30 8.78
CA ASN A 16 5.69 -24.20 7.74
C ASN A 16 5.27 -23.14 6.71
N THR A 17 6.00 -22.03 6.65
CA THR A 17 5.70 -20.88 5.79
C THR A 17 6.37 -20.94 4.42
N THR A 18 7.11 -22.02 4.12
CA THR A 18 7.91 -22.12 2.88
C THR A 18 7.07 -22.04 1.60
N SER A 19 5.78 -22.39 1.65
CA SER A 19 4.85 -22.27 0.51
C SER A 19 3.82 -21.15 0.66
N LEU A 20 3.95 -20.29 1.68
CA LEU A 20 2.96 -19.26 1.98
C LEU A 20 3.31 -17.94 1.28
N HIS A 21 2.41 -17.44 0.44
CA HIS A 21 2.52 -16.13 -0.17
C HIS A 21 1.53 -15.16 0.48
N LEU A 22 2.04 -14.05 1.00
CA LEU A 22 1.23 -13.02 1.65
C LEU A 22 1.17 -11.73 0.82
N GLY A 23 0.03 -11.05 0.92
CA GLY A 23 -0.22 -9.75 0.32
C GLY A 23 -0.91 -8.81 1.32
N THR A 24 -0.56 -7.53 1.31
CA THR A 24 -1.20 -6.50 2.16
C THR A 24 -1.53 -5.22 1.38
N PHE A 25 -2.39 -4.40 1.97
CA PHE A 25 -2.63 -3.03 1.52
C PHE A 25 -1.73 -2.05 2.26
N GLY A 26 -1.29 -1.01 1.54
CA GLY A 26 -0.26 -0.09 2.04
C GLY A 26 1.14 -0.64 1.82
N ASP A 27 2.15 0.19 2.07
CA ASP A 27 3.56 -0.14 1.90
C ASP A 27 4.34 0.51 3.03
N THR A 28 4.20 -0.05 4.23
CA THR A 28 4.95 0.43 5.38
C THR A 28 6.39 -0.06 5.28
N GLN A 29 7.35 0.80 5.66
CA GLN A 29 8.78 0.43 5.67
C GLN A 29 9.08 -0.82 6.49
N LEU A 30 8.23 -1.14 7.48
CA LEU A 30 8.35 -2.35 8.29
C LEU A 30 8.32 -3.64 7.44
N LEU A 31 7.62 -3.63 6.30
CA LEU A 31 7.52 -4.80 5.42
C LEU A 31 8.87 -5.24 4.85
N ASP A 32 9.84 -4.32 4.75
CA ASP A 32 11.18 -4.61 4.22
C ASP A 32 12.06 -5.38 5.21
N PHE A 33 11.65 -5.45 6.49
CA PHE A 33 12.39 -6.12 7.56
C PHE A 33 11.76 -7.44 8.00
N LEU A 34 10.67 -7.86 7.35
CA LEU A 34 9.98 -9.10 7.69
C LEU A 34 10.74 -10.33 7.17
N PRO A 35 10.82 -11.41 7.96
CA PRO A 35 11.51 -12.64 7.55
C PRO A 35 10.78 -13.39 6.42
N LEU A 36 9.47 -13.15 6.25
CA LEU A 36 8.68 -13.66 5.13
C LEU A 36 8.34 -12.47 4.20
N PRO A 37 8.73 -12.51 2.91
CA PRO A 37 8.40 -11.42 1.99
C PRO A 37 6.88 -11.29 1.80
N VAL A 38 6.40 -10.05 1.86
CA VAL A 38 4.97 -9.72 1.70
C VAL A 38 4.80 -8.77 0.54
N ASN A 39 4.01 -9.17 -0.45
CA ASN A 39 3.62 -8.28 -1.54
C ASN A 39 2.70 -7.16 -1.01
N ALA A 40 2.77 -5.98 -1.61
CA ALA A 40 1.99 -4.84 -1.15
C ALA A 40 1.27 -4.12 -2.30
N MET A 41 0.05 -3.68 -2.03
CA MET A 41 -0.68 -2.73 -2.88
C MET A 41 -0.57 -1.33 -2.26
N ALA A 42 0.53 -0.65 -2.58
CA ALA A 42 0.90 0.66 -2.08
C ALA A 42 -0.02 1.77 -2.59
N GLN A 43 -0.27 2.77 -1.75
CA GLN A 43 -0.88 4.02 -2.18
C GLN A 43 0.19 4.96 -2.70
N GLN A 44 -0.14 5.72 -3.74
CA GLN A 44 0.76 6.73 -4.30
C GLN A 44 0.52 8.06 -3.60
N HIS A 45 0.92 8.19 -2.33
CA HIS A 45 0.61 9.34 -1.48
C HIS A 45 1.06 10.67 -2.11
N GLN A 46 2.23 10.68 -2.77
CA GLN A 46 2.71 11.86 -3.48
C GLN A 46 1.75 12.28 -4.61
N LEU A 47 1.31 11.34 -5.46
CA LEU A 47 0.34 11.66 -6.51
C LEU A 47 -1.00 12.12 -5.94
N ILE A 48 -1.42 11.56 -4.80
CA ILE A 48 -2.64 11.97 -4.10
C ILE A 48 -2.51 13.40 -3.59
N SER A 49 -1.40 13.74 -2.93
CA SER A 49 -1.17 15.10 -2.41
C SER A 49 -1.03 16.11 -3.54
N ASP A 50 -0.29 15.78 -4.59
CA ASP A 50 -0.09 16.66 -5.74
C ASP A 50 -1.41 16.93 -6.44
N LYS A 51 -2.24 15.89 -6.63
CA LYS A 51 -3.55 16.05 -7.26
C LYS A 51 -4.50 16.86 -6.40
N ALA A 52 -4.54 16.63 -5.09
CA ALA A 52 -5.36 17.39 -4.16
C ALA A 52 -4.97 18.87 -4.13
N LEU A 53 -3.66 19.15 -4.06
CA LEU A 53 -3.12 20.51 -4.08
C LEU A 53 -3.43 21.21 -5.41
N GLN A 54 -3.22 20.53 -6.54
CA GLN A 54 -3.53 21.05 -7.86
C GLN A 54 -5.00 21.46 -7.98
N LEU A 55 -5.93 20.62 -7.53
CA LEU A 55 -7.37 20.91 -7.58
C LEU A 55 -7.74 22.09 -6.67
N ALA A 56 -7.15 22.16 -5.47
CA ALA A 56 -7.39 23.26 -4.55
C ALA A 56 -6.91 24.61 -5.12
N LEU A 57 -5.71 24.65 -5.70
CA LEU A 57 -5.16 25.86 -6.33
C LEU A 57 -5.97 26.27 -7.56
N ALA A 58 -6.40 25.32 -8.40
CA ALA A 58 -7.25 25.61 -9.55
C ALA A 58 -8.59 26.25 -9.12
N ALA A 59 -9.20 25.74 -8.04
CA ALA A 59 -10.44 26.29 -7.52
C ALA A 59 -10.27 27.71 -6.94
N ILE A 60 -9.20 27.94 -6.18
CA ILE A 60 -9.00 29.22 -5.46
C ILE A 60 -8.45 30.32 -6.38
N GLU A 61 -7.49 30.00 -7.23
CA GLU A 61 -6.75 31.00 -8.01
C GLU A 61 -7.34 31.22 -9.40
N LYS A 62 -8.05 30.23 -9.95
CA LYS A 62 -8.53 30.24 -11.35
C LYS A 62 -10.05 30.13 -11.47
N ASP A 63 -10.78 30.05 -10.35
CA ASP A 63 -12.23 29.80 -10.31
C ASP A 63 -12.63 28.52 -11.08
N ASP A 64 -11.69 27.57 -11.23
CA ASP A 64 -11.88 26.31 -11.95
C ASP A 64 -12.05 25.17 -10.95
N TYR A 65 -13.27 25.08 -10.42
CA TYR A 65 -13.66 24.02 -9.49
C TYR A 65 -14.27 22.82 -10.23
N GLN A 66 -13.56 21.68 -10.19
CA GLN A 66 -13.99 20.43 -10.81
C GLN A 66 -14.40 19.41 -9.72
N PRO A 67 -15.69 19.35 -9.34
CA PRO A 67 -16.16 18.34 -8.39
C PRO A 67 -16.16 16.94 -9.02
N GLY A 68 -15.91 15.92 -8.20
CA GLY A 68 -15.98 14.54 -8.64
C GLY A 68 -14.97 13.63 -7.97
N VAL A 69 -14.81 12.43 -8.52
CA VAL A 69 -13.87 11.43 -8.03
C VAL A 69 -12.65 11.38 -8.93
N HIS A 70 -11.47 11.69 -8.37
CA HIS A 70 -10.20 11.51 -9.04
C HIS A 70 -9.55 10.20 -8.58
N ALA A 71 -9.69 9.15 -9.38
CA ALA A 71 -9.10 7.84 -9.07
C ALA A 71 -7.59 7.84 -9.33
N ILE A 72 -6.81 7.40 -8.34
CA ILE A 72 -5.37 7.19 -8.45
C ILE A 72 -5.10 5.71 -8.27
N ALA A 73 -4.44 5.10 -9.26
CA ALA A 73 -4.10 3.69 -9.23
C ALA A 73 -3.16 3.39 -8.04
N ARG A 74 -3.23 2.17 -7.52
CA ARG A 74 -2.26 1.67 -6.53
C ARG A 74 -1.02 1.16 -7.24
N ALA A 75 0.12 1.25 -6.56
CA ALA A 75 1.37 0.67 -7.04
C ALA A 75 1.54 -0.73 -6.43
N PHE A 76 1.68 -1.74 -7.28
CA PHE A 76 2.04 -3.07 -6.82
C PHE A 76 3.54 -3.10 -6.46
N LYS A 77 3.83 -3.57 -5.25
CA LYS A 77 5.18 -3.74 -4.70
C LYS A 77 5.40 -5.22 -4.50
N GLN A 78 6.05 -5.83 -5.48
CA GLN A 78 6.40 -7.24 -5.43
C GLN A 78 7.66 -7.43 -4.59
N ARG A 79 7.57 -8.30 -3.58
CA ARG A 79 8.70 -8.72 -2.73
C ARG A 79 8.94 -10.23 -2.82
N ILE A 80 7.92 -10.99 -3.23
CA ILE A 80 8.04 -12.43 -3.49
C ILE A 80 8.62 -12.62 -4.89
N HIS A 81 9.77 -13.27 -4.96
CA HIS A 81 10.44 -13.64 -6.21
C HIS A 81 10.32 -15.16 -6.33
N GLY A 82 9.75 -15.65 -7.45
CA GLY A 82 9.71 -17.09 -7.71
C GLY A 82 11.13 -17.63 -7.85
N VAL A 83 11.38 -18.81 -7.27
CA VAL A 83 12.54 -19.65 -7.56
C VAL A 83 12.31 -20.34 -8.91
#